data_AF-A0A9C6DWN1-F1
#
_entry.id   AF-A0A9C6DWN1-F1
#
_cell.length_a   1.000
_cell.length_b   1.000
_cell.length_c   1.000
_cell.angle_alpha   90.00
_cell.angle_beta   90.00
_cell.angle_gamma   90.00
#
_symmetry.space_group_name_H-M   'P 1'
#
loop_
_entity.id
_entity.type
_entity.pdbx_description
1 polymer ?
#
loop_
_entity_poly.entity_id
_entity_poly.type
_entity_poly.pdbx_seq_one_letter_code
_entity_poly.pdbx_strand_id
1 'polypeptide(L)'
;MLFIYLPELQGEILDIAAKKCKKAARCVNCSVLVEDTSLCFNALRGLPGPYIKWLLEKLKPEGLHKLLSRRDDKSAQAICTVAFAESQELEPQIFQGITIRQGIGGLTLEIKNKDK
;
A
#
# COMPACT_ATOMS: atom_id res chain seq x y z
N MET A 1 -9.09 -20.08 1.43
CA MET A 1 -8.61 -18.78 1.93
C MET A 1 -8.89 -18.71 3.41
N LEU A 2 -7.88 -18.57 4.26
CA LEU A 2 -8.05 -18.41 5.71
C LEU A 2 -8.22 -16.92 6.04
N PHE A 3 -9.15 -16.58 6.91
CA PHE A 3 -9.31 -15.22 7.43
C PHE A 3 -8.57 -15.11 8.75
N ILE A 4 -7.51 -14.31 8.77
CA ILE A 4 -6.73 -14.02 9.98
C ILE A 4 -6.84 -12.53 10.30
N TYR A 5 -7.06 -12.22 11.58
CA TYR A 5 -7.06 -10.84 12.03
C TYR A 5 -5.63 -10.39 12.32
N LEU A 6 -5.14 -9.41 11.54
CA LEU A 6 -3.83 -8.81 11.73
C LEU A 6 -3.99 -7.34 12.13
N PRO A 7 -3.10 -6.82 12.99
CA PRO A 7 -3.11 -5.41 13.32
C PRO A 7 -2.77 -4.55 12.08
N GLU A 8 -3.44 -3.41 11.97
CA GLU A 8 -3.06 -2.37 11.00
C GLU A 8 -1.86 -1.60 11.55
N LEU A 9 -0.68 -1.93 11.03
CA LEU A 9 0.58 -1.36 11.47
C LEU A 9 0.78 0.04 10.88
N GLN A 10 1.51 0.88 11.61
CA GLN A 10 1.91 2.21 11.15
C GLN A 10 3.38 2.20 10.67
N GLY A 11 3.69 3.06 9.71
CA GLY A 11 5.02 3.22 9.16
C GLY A 11 5.01 3.36 7.64
N GLU A 12 6.15 3.04 7.03
CA GLU A 12 6.33 3.04 5.58
C GLU A 12 5.70 1.80 4.93
N ILE A 13 5.30 1.93 3.67
CA ILE A 13 4.52 0.91 2.93
C ILE A 13 5.22 -0.47 2.96
N LEU A 14 6.51 -0.51 2.64
CA LEU A 14 7.29 -1.75 2.58
C LEU A 14 7.46 -2.40 3.96
N ASP A 15 7.65 -1.58 5.00
CA ASP A 15 7.82 -2.06 6.37
C ASP A 15 6.53 -2.64 6.93
N ILE A 16 5.39 -2.00 6.64
CA ILE A 16 4.07 -2.49 7.01
C ILE A 16 3.85 -3.86 6.36
N ALA A 17 4.03 -3.97 5.04
CA ALA A 17 3.82 -5.22 4.30
C ALA A 17 4.72 -6.35 4.83
N ALA A 18 6.01 -6.09 5.06
CA ALA A 18 6.95 -7.08 5.61
C ALA A 18 6.52 -7.56 7.00
N LYS A 19 6.20 -6.63 7.91
CA LYS A 19 5.80 -6.97 9.29
C LYS A 19 4.45 -7.70 9.32
N LYS A 20 3.50 -7.30 8.47
CA LYS A 20 2.17 -7.93 8.36
C LYS A 20 2.30 -9.36 7.83
N CYS A 21 3.10 -9.57 6.79
CA CYS A 21 3.40 -10.88 6.24
C CYS A 21 4.11 -11.81 7.24
N LYS A 22 5.16 -11.33 7.93
CA LYS A 22 5.82 -12.11 9.00
C LYS A 22 4.87 -12.50 10.12
N LYS A 23 4.01 -11.56 10.55
CA LYS A 23 3.02 -11.84 11.59
C LYS A 23 2.01 -12.89 11.12
N ALA A 24 1.54 -12.80 9.87
CA ALA A 24 0.68 -13.79 9.25
C ALA A 24 1.32 -15.18 9.25
N ALA A 25 2.56 -15.29 8.73
CA ALA A 25 3.29 -16.56 8.63
C ALA A 25 3.43 -17.26 9.98
N ARG A 26 3.74 -16.51 11.05
CA ARG A 26 3.82 -17.01 12.42
C ARG A 26 2.47 -17.48 12.97
N CYS A 27 1.38 -16.82 12.59
CA CYS A 27 0.03 -17.18 13.07
C CYS A 27 -0.48 -18.48 12.44
N VAL A 28 -0.17 -18.72 11.16
CA VAL A 28 -0.69 -19.91 10.43
C VAL A 28 0.33 -21.04 10.30
N ASN A 29 1.62 -20.77 10.57
CA ASN A 29 2.73 -21.71 10.44
C ASN A 29 2.81 -22.37 9.05
N CYS A 30 2.58 -21.59 7.99
CA CYS A 30 2.67 -22.03 6.60
C CYS A 30 3.02 -20.83 5.69
N SER A 31 3.12 -21.08 4.38
CA SER A 31 3.31 -20.01 3.40
C SER A 31 2.12 -19.06 3.38
N VAL A 32 2.40 -17.77 3.29
CA VAL A 32 1.39 -16.71 3.33
C VAL A 32 1.63 -15.67 2.26
N LEU A 33 0.52 -15.12 1.78
CA LEU A 33 0.49 -13.96 0.91
C LEU A 33 -0.38 -12.90 1.57
N VAL A 34 0.15 -11.68 1.70
CA VAL A 34 -0.55 -10.53 2.26
C VAL A 34 -0.52 -9.40 1.23
N GLU A 35 -1.63 -8.68 1.12
CA GLU A 35 -1.78 -7.52 0.24
C GLU A 35 -2.15 -6.28 1.07
N ASP A 36 -1.52 -5.15 0.76
CA ASP A 36 -1.92 -3.82 1.25
C ASP A 36 -1.96 -2.81 0.08
N THR A 37 -2.95 -1.92 0.10
CA THR A 37 -3.11 -0.86 -0.91
C THR A 37 -2.92 0.52 -0.28
N SER A 38 -2.13 1.36 -0.95
CA SER A 38 -1.85 2.75 -0.55
C SER A 38 -2.24 3.73 -1.65
N LEU A 39 -2.64 4.95 -1.25
CA LEU A 39 -2.85 6.07 -2.16
C LEU A 39 -1.95 7.24 -1.74
N CYS A 40 -1.02 7.60 -2.61
CA CYS A 40 0.02 8.57 -2.34
C CYS A 40 -0.18 9.83 -3.18
N PHE A 41 -0.45 10.97 -2.55
CA PHE A 41 -0.50 12.25 -3.25
C PHE A 41 0.86 12.94 -3.21
N ASN A 42 1.38 13.32 -4.38
CA ASN A 42 2.70 13.94 -4.49
C ASN A 42 2.75 15.29 -3.76
N ALA A 43 1.70 16.10 -3.90
CA ALA A 43 1.54 17.37 -3.17
C ALA A 43 1.50 17.22 -1.63
N LEU A 44 1.19 16.03 -1.12
CA LEU A 44 1.21 15.72 0.32
C LEU A 44 2.39 14.83 0.71
N ARG A 45 3.45 14.79 -0.11
CA ARG A 45 4.66 13.99 0.13
C ARG A 45 4.36 12.51 0.38
N GLY A 46 3.43 11.95 -0.39
CA GLY A 46 3.07 10.53 -0.31
C GLY A 46 1.92 10.21 0.65
N LEU A 47 1.41 11.17 1.41
CA LEU A 47 0.22 10.96 2.23
C LEU A 47 -1.07 10.92 1.38
N PRO A 48 -2.12 10.22 1.83
CA PRO A 48 -2.20 9.45 3.08
C PRO A 48 -1.45 8.11 3.08
N GLY A 49 -1.00 7.64 1.92
CA GLY A 49 -0.26 6.39 1.78
C GLY A 49 -1.07 5.20 2.32
N PRO A 50 -0.52 4.40 3.26
CA PRO A 50 -1.18 3.22 3.80
C PRO A 50 -2.42 3.55 4.65
N TYR A 51 -2.61 4.81 5.03
CA TYR A 51 -3.74 5.25 5.85
C TYR A 51 -4.98 5.62 5.04
N ILE A 52 -5.00 5.35 3.73
CA ILE A 52 -6.08 5.73 2.81
C ILE A 52 -7.44 5.21 3.25
N LYS A 53 -7.53 4.00 3.82
CA LYS A 53 -8.79 3.42 4.29
C LYS A 53 -9.53 4.38 5.24
N TRP A 54 -8.84 4.86 6.27
CA TRP A 54 -9.41 5.75 7.27
C TRP A 54 -9.80 7.11 6.69
N LEU A 55 -8.94 7.69 5.84
CA LEU A 55 -9.24 8.98 5.21
C LEU A 55 -10.43 8.86 4.24
N LEU A 56 -10.51 7.80 3.46
CA LEU A 56 -11.63 7.56 2.55
C LEU A 56 -12.93 7.37 3.32
N GLU A 57 -12.91 6.61 4.42
CA GLU A 57 -14.10 6.40 5.27
C GLU A 57 -14.65 7.71 5.83
N LYS A 58 -13.77 8.61 6.30
CA LYS A 58 -14.14 9.87 6.96
C LYS A 58 -14.43 11.01 5.99
N LEU A 59 -13.60 11.17 4.96
CA LEU A 59 -13.66 12.31 4.04
C LEU A 59 -14.51 12.02 2.80
N LYS A 60 -14.72 10.75 2.46
CA LYS A 60 -15.31 10.29 1.19
C LYS A 60 -14.46 10.74 -0.02
N PRO A 61 -14.73 10.24 -1.24
CA PRO A 61 -13.99 10.64 -2.43
C PRO A 61 -13.94 12.16 -2.65
N GLU A 62 -15.04 12.85 -2.36
CA GLU A 62 -15.17 14.30 -2.54
C GLU A 62 -14.24 15.06 -1.59
N GLY A 63 -14.12 14.59 -0.34
CA GLY A 63 -13.22 15.18 0.64
C GLY A 63 -11.75 14.94 0.29
N LEU A 64 -11.40 13.76 -0.24
CA LEU A 64 -10.04 13.50 -0.73
C LEU A 64 -9.66 14.43 -1.89
N HIS A 65 -10.57 14.64 -2.84
CA HIS A 65 -10.36 15.61 -3.92
C HIS A 65 -10.19 17.04 -3.37
N LYS A 66 -11.03 17.43 -2.39
CA LYS A 66 -10.96 18.75 -1.75
C LYS A 66 -9.62 19.00 -1.04
N LEU A 67 -8.99 17.98 -0.44
CA LEU A 67 -7.66 18.11 0.19
C LEU A 67 -6.60 18.65 -0.78
N LEU A 68 -6.72 18.30 -2.06
CA LEU A 68 -5.78 18.75 -3.10
C LEU A 68 -6.25 20.01 -3.82
N SER A 69 -7.49 20.47 -3.64
CA SER A 69 -8.12 21.55 -4.44
C SER A 69 -7.24 22.80 -4.64
N ARG A 70 -6.52 23.24 -3.60
CA ARG A 70 -5.64 24.44 -3.63
C ARG A 70 -4.17 24.16 -3.94
N ARG A 71 -3.82 22.93 -4.35
CA ARG A 71 -2.45 22.54 -4.74
C ARG A 71 -2.33 22.54 -6.26
N ASP A 72 -1.21 23.01 -6.81
CA ASP A 72 -1.00 22.93 -8.26
C ASP A 72 -0.81 21.48 -8.71
N ASP A 73 0.00 20.74 -7.94
CA ASP A 73 0.21 19.32 -8.15
C ASP A 73 -0.99 18.48 -7.66
N LYS A 74 -1.62 17.80 -8.62
CA LYS A 74 -2.74 16.86 -8.40
C LYS A 74 -2.36 15.41 -8.71
N SER A 75 -1.08 15.17 -8.97
CA SER A 75 -0.60 13.83 -9.30
C SER A 75 -0.64 12.91 -8.08
N ALA A 76 -0.91 11.64 -8.37
CA ALA A 76 -1.13 10.62 -7.35
C ALA A 76 -0.61 9.27 -7.84
N GLN A 77 -0.29 8.40 -6.89
CA GLN A 77 0.09 7.02 -7.14
C GLN A 77 -0.81 6.10 -6.32
N ALA A 78 -1.44 5.13 -6.98
CA ALA A 78 -2.04 3.98 -6.32
C ALA A 78 -1.01 2.86 -6.30
N ILE A 79 -0.66 2.37 -5.10
CA ILE A 79 0.38 1.37 -4.89
C ILE A 79 -0.27 0.15 -4.26
N CYS A 80 -0.29 -0.97 -4.96
CA CYS A 80 -0.59 -2.29 -4.41
C CYS A 80 0.74 -2.93 -4.01
N THR A 81 0.85 -3.39 -2.77
CA THR A 81 2.03 -4.09 -2.26
C THR A 81 1.64 -5.49 -1.84
N VAL A 82 2.25 -6.49 -2.45
CA VAL A 82 2.09 -7.90 -2.11
C VAL A 82 3.36 -8.39 -1.44
N ALA A 83 3.22 -9.01 -0.28
CA ALA A 83 4.31 -9.65 0.45
C ALA A 83 4.05 -11.14 0.58
N PHE A 84 5.02 -11.94 0.14
CA PHE A 84 4.97 -13.40 0.19
C PHE A 84 6.06 -13.94 1.10
N ALA A 85 5.70 -14.80 2.05
CA ALA A 85 6.64 -15.54 2.88
C ALA A 85 6.38 -17.04 2.70
N GLU A 86 7.43 -17.79 2.33
CA GLU A 86 7.36 -19.24 2.18
C GLU A 86 7.21 -19.96 3.53
N SER A 87 7.80 -19.41 4.58
CA SER A 87 7.69 -19.90 5.96
C SER A 87 7.82 -18.75 6.97
N GLN A 88 7.60 -19.04 8.26
CA GLN A 88 7.79 -18.06 9.33
C GLN A 88 9.25 -17.67 9.60
N GLU A 89 10.21 -18.41 9.05
CA GLU A 89 11.66 -18.24 9.28
C GLU A 89 12.33 -17.39 8.19
N LEU A 90 11.72 -17.32 7.00
CA LEU A 90 12.28 -16.61 5.85
C LEU A 90 11.78 -15.16 5.79
N GLU A 91 12.62 -14.29 5.23
CA GLU A 91 12.25 -12.91 4.95
C GLU A 91 11.21 -12.85 3.81
N PRO A 92 10.14 -12.05 3.94
CA PRO A 92 9.16 -11.92 2.87
C PRO A 92 9.74 -11.27 1.62
N GLN A 93 9.41 -11.85 0.46
CA GLN A 93 9.61 -11.22 -0.83
C GLN A 93 8.47 -10.22 -1.08
N ILE A 94 8.81 -9.02 -1.56
CA ILE A 94 7.84 -7.93 -1.74
C ILE A 94 7.79 -7.50 -3.20
N PHE A 95 6.57 -7.43 -3.71
CA PHE A 95 6.23 -7.00 -5.05
C PHE A 95 5.32 -5.77 -4.95
N GLN A 96 5.58 -4.74 -5.77
CA GLN A 96 4.72 -3.57 -5.86
C GLN A 96 4.21 -3.39 -7.27
N GLY A 97 2.90 -3.18 -7.40
CA GLY A 97 2.26 -2.64 -8.60
C GLY A 97 1.91 -1.17 -8.36
N ILE A 98 2.46 -0.27 -9.16
CA ILE A 98 2.26 1.17 -9.02
C ILE A 98 1.52 1.68 -10.24
N THR A 99 0.37 2.30 -10.03
CA THR A 99 -0.36 3.05 -11.05
C THR A 99 -0.18 4.54 -10.79
N ILE A 100 0.46 5.24 -11.72
CA ILE A 100 0.72 6.67 -11.62
C ILE A 100 -0.30 7.44 -12.45
N ARG A 101 -0.87 8.50 -11.88
CA ARG A 101 -1.66 9.50 -12.61
C ARG A 101 -0.93 10.84 -12.61
N GLN A 102 -0.53 11.30 -13.79
CA GLN A 102 0.01 12.64 -14.02
C GLN A 102 -1.02 13.45 -14.85
N GLY A 103 -1.88 14.23 -14.19
CA GLY A 103 -2.83 15.11 -14.89
C GLY A 103 -3.96 14.41 -15.66
N ILE A 104 -4.28 14.89 -16.86
CA ILE A 104 -5.44 14.51 -17.69
C ILE A 104 -5.13 13.35 -18.67
N GLY A 105 -3.89 12.83 -18.71
CA GLY A 105 -3.52 11.77 -19.66
C GLY A 105 -2.46 10.81 -19.12
N GLY A 106 -2.68 9.52 -19.37
CA GLY A 106 -1.73 8.42 -19.13
C GLY A 106 -1.84 7.75 -17.76
N LEU A 107 -2.07 6.44 -17.75
CA LEU A 107 -1.84 5.55 -16.60
C LEU A 107 -0.54 4.81 -16.89
N THR A 108 0.47 4.95 -16.03
CA THR A 108 1.70 4.16 -16.10
C THR A 108 1.65 3.08 -15.03
N LEU A 109 1.90 1.83 -15.43
CA LEU A 109 2.06 0.69 -14.53
C LEU A 109 3.54 0.37 -14.37
N GLU A 110 4.03 0.39 -13.12
CA GLU A 110 5.36 -0.07 -12.76
C GLU A 110 5.26 -1.29 -11.86
N ILE A 111 6.07 -2.33 -12.11
CA ILE A 111 6.23 -3.47 -11.21
C ILE A 111 7.63 -3.40 -10.61
N LYS A 112 7.72 -3.36 -9.28
CA LYS A 112 9.00 -3.34 -8.54
C LYS A 112 9.11 -4.57 -7.67
N ASN A 113 10.29 -5.18 -7.65
CA ASN A 113 10.66 -6.17 -6.64
C ASN A 113 11.67 -5.50 -5.71
N LYS A 114 11.54 -5.66 -4.40
CA LYS A 114 12.52 -5.10 -3.46
C LYS A 114 13.96 -5.60 -3.74
N ASP A 115 14.10 -6.77 -4.35
CA ASP A 115 15.40 -7.41 -4.62
C ASP A 115 15.97 -7.13 -6.04
N LYS A 116 15.31 -6.29 -6.86
CA LYS A 116 15.78 -5.89 -8.22
C LYS A 116 15.37 -4.47 -8.58
#